data_AF-A0A432FLI8-F1
#
_entry.id   AF-A0A432FLI8-F1
#
_cell.length_a   1.000
_cell.length_b   1.000
_cell.length_c   1.000
_cell.angle_alpha   90.00
_cell.angle_beta   90.00
_cell.angle_gamma   90.00
#
_symmetry.space_group_name_H-M   'P 1'
#
loop_
_entity.id
_entity.type
_entity.pdbx_description
1 polymer ?
#
loop_
_entity_poly.entity_id
_entity_poly.type
_entity_poly.pdbx_seq_one_letter_code
_entity_poly.pdbx_strand_id
1 'polypeptide(L)'
;MTTIDDLHRRRKEIIEMASVIEGLMTPQQLAIHPIAKVTHILLCDLCEMMSDHLADEHKGLYPNLLTHGDTSVKNMAWGLINNDKLLKPEFNQYKRKWLRDCEFQFTDAARHGERSEGG
;
A
#
# COMPACT_ATOMS: atom_id res chain seq x y z
N MET A 1 -21.70 5.38 -5.19
CA MET A 1 -21.81 4.14 -4.40
C MET A 1 -20.83 3.16 -5.00
N THR A 2 -19.80 2.74 -4.27
CA THR A 2 -18.81 1.76 -4.76
C THR A 2 -19.51 0.40 -4.92
N THR A 3 -19.44 -0.21 -6.10
CA THR A 3 -20.07 -1.51 -6.36
C THR A 3 -19.17 -2.67 -5.93
N ILE A 4 -19.72 -3.89 -5.84
CA ILE A 4 -18.91 -5.09 -5.59
C ILE A 4 -17.90 -5.30 -6.72
N ASP A 5 -18.28 -5.03 -7.96
CA ASP A 5 -17.38 -5.13 -9.12
C ASP A 5 -16.23 -4.12 -9.03
N ASP A 6 -16.49 -2.90 -8.54
CA ASP A 6 -15.43 -1.92 -8.27
C ASP A 6 -14.46 -2.40 -7.20
N LEU A 7 -14.96 -3.02 -6.12
CA LEU A 7 -14.12 -3.58 -5.07
C LEU A 7 -13.25 -4.74 -5.59
N HIS A 8 -13.83 -5.63 -6.40
CA HIS A 8 -13.08 -6.71 -7.03
C HIS A 8 -12.01 -6.21 -8.00
N ARG A 9 -12.33 -5.22 -8.82
CA ARG A 9 -11.37 -4.59 -9.74
C ARG A 9 -10.21 -3.97 -8.97
N ARG A 10 -10.48 -3.15 -7.95
CA ARG A 10 -9.43 -2.51 -7.13
C ARG A 10 -8.57 -3.53 -6.40
N ARG A 11 -9.17 -4.60 -5.88
CA ARG A 11 -8.43 -5.70 -5.26
C ARG A 11 -7.47 -6.36 -6.25
N LYS A 12 -7.91 -6.59 -7.49
CA LYS A 12 -7.06 -7.13 -8.55
C LYS A 12 -5.88 -6.19 -8.84
N GLU A 13 -6.13 -4.89 -8.99
CA GLU A 13 -5.09 -3.87 -9.22
C GLU A 13 -4.06 -3.83 -8.08
N ILE A 14 -4.51 -3.93 -6.82
CA ILE A 14 -3.64 -4.01 -5.64
C ILE A 14 -2.72 -5.23 -5.71
N ILE A 15 -3.27 -6.40 -6.05
CA ILE A 15 -2.50 -7.67 -6.13
C ILE A 15 -1.48 -7.60 -7.27
N GLU A 16 -1.87 -7.07 -8.43
CA GLU A 16 -0.99 -6.89 -9.57
C GLU A 16 0.18 -5.95 -9.23
N MET A 17 -0.11 -4.81 -8.59
CA MET A 17 0.91 -3.86 -8.13
C MET A 17 1.86 -4.50 -7.11
N ALA A 18 1.33 -5.25 -6.14
CA ALA A 18 2.13 -5.94 -5.15
C ALA A 18 3.08 -6.96 -5.80
N SER A 19 2.62 -7.70 -6.81
CA SER A 19 3.44 -8.65 -7.55
C SER A 19 4.58 -7.97 -8.33
N VAL A 20 4.32 -6.81 -8.93
CA VAL A 20 5.36 -6.01 -9.58
C VAL A 20 6.42 -5.57 -8.57
N ILE A 21 6.00 -5.02 -7.44
CA ILE A 21 6.90 -4.56 -6.37
C ILE A 21 7.76 -5.71 -5.85
N GLU A 22 7.17 -6.88 -5.61
CA GLU A 22 7.89 -8.07 -5.14
C GLU A 22 9.06 -8.43 -6.07
N GLY A 23 8.85 -8.38 -7.39
CA GLY A 23 9.92 -8.60 -8.37
C GLY A 23 11.05 -7.56 -8.32
N LEU A 24 10.76 -6.34 -7.87
CA LEU A 24 11.74 -5.24 -7.75
C LEU A 24 12.46 -5.21 -6.40
N MET A 25 11.96 -5.92 -5.38
CA MET A 25 12.51 -5.91 -4.02
C MET A 25 13.71 -6.83 -3.80
N THR A 26 14.34 -7.33 -4.87
CA THR A 26 15.56 -8.13 -4.75
C THR A 26 16.78 -7.24 -4.46
N PRO A 27 17.79 -7.71 -3.71
CA PRO A 27 18.99 -6.93 -3.42
C PRO A 27 19.70 -6.42 -4.68
N GLN A 28 19.69 -7.20 -5.75
CA GLN A 28 20.33 -6.85 -7.03
C GLN A 28 19.60 -5.70 -7.71
N GLN A 29 18.26 -5.71 -7.71
CA GLN A 29 17.44 -4.65 -8.27
C GLN A 29 17.54 -3.37 -7.44
N LEU A 30 17.46 -3.49 -6.11
CA LEU A 30 17.55 -2.35 -5.19
C LEU A 30 18.95 -1.71 -5.12
N ALA A 31 20.01 -2.42 -5.51
CA ALA A 31 21.34 -1.83 -5.66
C ALA A 31 21.38 -0.79 -6.80
N ILE A 32 20.44 -0.85 -7.76
CA ILE A 32 20.32 0.11 -8.85
C ILE A 32 19.46 1.28 -8.37
N HIS A 33 20.08 2.44 -8.14
CA HIS A 33 19.42 3.60 -7.54
C HIS A 33 18.09 4.03 -8.21
N PRO A 34 17.99 4.12 -9.56
CA PRO A 34 16.70 4.39 -10.20
C PRO A 34 15.61 3.36 -9.88
N ILE A 35 15.97 2.08 -9.73
CA ILE A 35 15.01 1.02 -9.41
C ILE A 35 14.56 1.14 -7.96
N ALA A 36 15.49 1.36 -7.03
CA ALA A 36 15.14 1.62 -5.63
C ALA A 36 14.17 2.81 -5.49
N LYS A 37 14.41 3.90 -6.23
CA LYS A 37 13.51 5.06 -6.29
C LYS A 37 12.11 4.69 -6.80
N VAL A 38 12.03 3.98 -7.92
CA VAL A 38 10.74 3.56 -8.50
C VAL A 38 10.02 2.59 -7.55
N THR A 39 10.70 1.61 -6.98
CA THR A 39 10.12 0.67 -6.01
C THR A 39 9.54 1.40 -4.80
N HIS A 40 10.23 2.43 -4.29
CA HIS A 40 9.71 3.25 -3.18
C HIS A 40 8.43 3.99 -3.55
N ILE A 41 8.37 4.59 -4.75
CA ILE A 41 7.15 5.26 -5.25
C ILE A 41 6.01 4.26 -5.39
N LEU A 42 6.25 3.10 -5.99
CA LEU A 42 5.22 2.06 -6.16
C LEU A 42 4.73 1.53 -4.79
N LEU A 43 5.61 1.41 -3.80
CA LEU A 43 5.22 1.05 -2.43
C LEU A 43 4.31 2.11 -1.79
N CYS A 44 4.56 3.39 -2.05
CA CYS A 44 3.69 4.48 -1.63
C CYS A 44 2.32 4.39 -2.30
N ASP A 45 2.28 4.26 -3.63
CA ASP A 45 1.04 4.13 -4.39
C ASP A 45 0.22 2.93 -3.93
N LEU A 46 0.86 1.76 -3.76
CA LEU A 46 0.22 0.56 -3.24
C LEU A 46 -0.39 0.80 -1.86
N CYS A 47 0.31 1.54 -0.99
CA CYS A 47 -0.21 1.84 0.34
C CYS A 47 -1.42 2.78 0.32
N GLU A 48 -1.47 3.73 -0.60
CA GLU A 48 -2.64 4.58 -0.80
C GLU A 48 -3.82 3.76 -1.35
N MET A 49 -3.59 2.96 -2.39
CA MET A 49 -4.60 2.07 -2.96
C MET A 49 -5.23 1.16 -1.91
N MET A 50 -4.41 0.54 -1.04
CA MET A 50 -4.88 -0.31 0.04
C MET A 50 -5.67 0.49 1.10
N SER A 51 -5.18 1.68 1.47
CA SER A 51 -5.85 2.54 2.46
C SER A 51 -7.25 2.92 1.99
N ASP A 52 -7.38 3.30 0.72
CA ASP A 52 -8.63 3.71 0.11
C ASP A 52 -9.60 2.52 -0.06
N HIS A 53 -9.09 1.36 -0.48
CA HIS A 53 -9.88 0.14 -0.59
C HIS A 53 -10.50 -0.26 0.75
N LEU A 54 -9.70 -0.31 1.82
CA LEU A 54 -10.19 -0.63 3.17
C LEU A 54 -11.16 0.42 3.70
N ALA A 55 -10.94 1.70 3.41
CA ALA A 55 -11.84 2.78 3.81
C ALA A 55 -13.22 2.66 3.14
N ASP A 56 -13.25 2.26 1.86
CA ASP A 56 -14.49 2.03 1.11
C ASP A 56 -15.24 0.80 1.61
N GLU A 57 -14.55 -0.29 1.95
CA GLU A 57 -15.17 -1.46 2.58
C GLU A 57 -15.79 -1.09 3.95
N HIS A 58 -15.07 -0.30 4.77
CA HIS A 58 -15.55 0.15 6.08
C HIS A 58 -16.76 1.08 6.01
N LYS A 59 -16.77 2.03 5.09
CA LYS A 59 -17.83 3.05 4.98
C LYS A 59 -19.02 2.58 4.14
N GLY A 60 -18.79 1.71 3.16
CA GLY A 60 -19.78 1.32 2.16
C GLY A 60 -20.29 -0.11 2.35
N LEU A 61 -19.39 -1.09 2.39
CA LEU A 61 -19.77 -2.50 2.34
C LEU A 61 -20.25 -3.02 3.70
N TYR A 62 -19.44 -2.85 4.74
CA TYR A 62 -19.70 -3.45 6.05
C TYR A 62 -21.00 -2.99 6.72
N PRO A 63 -21.40 -1.70 6.68
CA PRO A 63 -22.67 -1.28 7.28
C PRO A 63 -23.87 -2.03 6.68
N ASN A 64 -23.87 -2.23 5.36
CA ASN A 64 -24.95 -2.95 4.67
C ASN A 64 -24.99 -4.43 5.06
N LEU A 65 -23.83 -5.08 5.19
CA LEU A 65 -23.74 -6.49 5.62
C LEU A 65 -24.18 -6.68 7.09
N LEU A 66 -23.86 -5.73 7.96
CA LEU A 66 -24.24 -5.78 9.38
C LEU A 66 -25.74 -5.64 9.61
N THR A 67 -26.45 -4.93 8.72
CA THR A 67 -27.91 -4.77 8.76
C THR A 67 -28.68 -5.87 8.03
N HIS A 68 -27.99 -6.81 7.38
CA HIS A 68 -28.61 -7.84 6.55
C HIS A 68 -29.58 -8.74 7.36
N GLY A 69 -30.60 -9.35 6.74
CA GLY A 69 -31.55 -10.21 7.47
C GLY A 69 -30.93 -11.53 7.97
N ASP A 70 -29.94 -12.03 7.24
CA ASP A 70 -29.23 -13.29 7.54
C ASP A 70 -28.12 -13.09 8.59
N THR A 71 -28.22 -13.81 9.70
CA THR A 71 -27.22 -13.83 10.79
C THR A 71 -25.85 -14.33 10.33
N SER A 72 -25.78 -15.26 9.37
CA SER A 72 -24.53 -15.76 8.80
C SER A 72 -23.74 -14.63 8.13
N VAL A 73 -24.44 -13.78 7.36
CA VAL A 73 -23.86 -12.62 6.68
C VAL A 73 -23.34 -11.59 7.71
N LYS A 74 -24.09 -11.33 8.79
CA LYS A 74 -23.63 -10.45 9.87
C LYS A 74 -22.38 -10.97 10.55
N ASN A 75 -22.34 -12.27 10.87
CA ASN A 75 -21.20 -12.90 11.53
C ASN A 75 -19.95 -12.83 10.64
N MET A 76 -20.10 -13.04 9.33
CA MET A 76 -19.02 -12.85 8.36
C MET A 76 -18.51 -11.41 8.36
N ALA A 77 -19.39 -10.41 8.33
CA ALA A 77 -19.00 -9.00 8.37
C ALA A 77 -18.24 -8.65 9.67
N TRP A 78 -18.69 -9.15 10.82
CA TRP A 78 -17.96 -8.99 12.09
C TRP A 78 -16.57 -9.63 12.05
N GLY A 79 -16.44 -10.82 11.44
CA GLY A 79 -15.16 -11.47 11.24
C GLY A 79 -14.18 -10.61 10.44
N LEU A 80 -14.64 -10.03 9.33
CA LEU A 80 -13.85 -9.14 8.48
C LEU A 80 -13.42 -7.87 9.24
N ILE A 81 -14.34 -7.20 9.92
CA ILE A 81 -14.05 -6.01 10.73
C ILE A 81 -13.01 -6.29 11.82
N ASN A 82 -13.10 -7.45 12.46
CA ASN A 82 -12.16 -7.83 13.51
C ASN A 82 -10.75 -8.10 12.94
N ASN A 83 -10.66 -8.71 11.76
CA ASN A 83 -9.38 -8.87 11.08
C ASN A 83 -8.77 -7.51 10.71
N ASP A 84 -9.57 -6.57 10.21
CA ASP A 84 -9.09 -5.23 9.86
C ASP A 84 -8.56 -4.46 11.07
N LYS A 85 -9.17 -4.63 12.25
CA LYS A 85 -8.68 -4.03 13.50
C LYS A 85 -7.29 -4.51 13.89
N LEU A 86 -6.93 -5.75 13.53
CA LEU A 86 -5.60 -6.31 13.78
C LEU A 86 -4.60 -5.88 12.70
N LEU A 87 -5.03 -5.79 11.44
CA LEU A 87 -4.17 -5.43 10.31
C LEU A 87 -3.81 -3.93 10.30
N LYS A 88 -4.79 -3.06 10.60
CA LYS A 88 -4.66 -1.61 10.44
C LYS A 88 -3.53 -0.99 11.29
N PRO A 89 -3.30 -1.39 12.57
CA PRO A 89 -2.17 -0.90 13.35
C PRO A 89 -0.81 -1.26 12.72
N GLU A 90 -0.63 -2.51 12.30
CA GLU A 90 0.59 -3.01 11.67
C GLU A 90 0.87 -2.28 10.36
N PHE A 91 -0.15 -2.17 9.51
CA PHE A 91 -0.06 -1.45 8.24
C PHE A 91 0.29 0.03 8.44
N ASN A 92 -0.38 0.71 9.38
CA ASN A 92 -0.09 2.10 9.68
C ASN A 92 1.30 2.29 10.30
N GLN A 93 1.77 1.34 11.11
CA GLN A 93 3.13 1.37 11.66
C GLN A 93 4.17 1.22 10.55
N TYR A 94 3.95 0.30 9.61
CA TYR A 94 4.80 0.13 8.43
C TYR A 94 4.86 1.41 7.60
N LYS A 95 3.70 1.97 7.22
CA LYS A 95 3.60 3.23 6.47
C LYS A 95 4.34 4.35 7.19
N ARG A 96 4.08 4.53 8.49
CA ARG A 96 4.79 5.53 9.31
C ARG A 96 6.27 5.24 9.47
N LYS A 97 6.77 4.02 9.33
CA LYS A 97 8.20 3.73 9.54
C LYS A 97 8.99 3.90 8.25
N TRP A 98 8.43 3.46 7.13
CA TRP A 98 9.18 3.26 5.89
C TRP A 98 8.71 4.17 4.74
N LEU A 99 7.51 4.72 4.82
CA LEU A 99 6.87 5.48 3.73
C LEU A 99 6.46 6.89 4.20
N ARG A 100 7.28 7.52 5.06
CA ARG A 100 7.01 8.88 5.55
C ARG A 100 7.06 9.93 4.44
N ASP A 101 7.96 9.72 3.48
CA ASP A 101 8.26 10.68 2.43
C ASP A 101 7.91 10.07 1.07
N CYS A 102 6.60 9.91 0.82
CA CYS A 102 6.10 9.52 -0.50
C CYS A 102 6.29 10.63 -1.55
N GLU A 103 6.51 11.88 -1.11
CA GLU A 103 6.88 13.02 -1.95
C GLU A 103 8.41 13.20 -2.09
N PHE A 104 9.24 12.28 -1.59
CA PHE A 104 10.70 12.43 -1.64
C PHE A 104 11.21 12.55 -3.08
N GLN A 105 11.55 13.77 -3.48
CA GLN A 105 12.31 14.01 -4.70
C GLN A 105 13.75 13.58 -4.44
N PHE A 106 14.14 12.41 -4.94
CA PHE A 106 15.55 12.05 -4.99
C PHE A 106 16.27 13.11 -5.83
N THR A 107 16.99 14.01 -5.16
CA THR A 107 17.83 15.02 -5.80
C THR A 107 19.07 14.31 -6.37
N ASP A 108 19.39 14.56 -7.64
CA ASP A 108 20.53 13.96 -8.35
C ASP A 108 21.93 14.36 -7.81
N ALA A 109 22.00 15.05 -6.66
CA ALA A 109 23.22 15.62 -6.09
C ALA A 109 24.25 14.57 -5.60
N ALA A 110 23.94 13.28 -5.57
CA ALA A 110 24.88 12.24 -5.17
C ALA A 110 25.86 11.81 -6.29
N ARG A 111 25.99 12.60 -7.36
CA ARG A 111 26.83 12.25 -8.51
C ARG A 111 27.94 13.26 -8.81
N HIS A 112 28.55 13.90 -7.82
CA HIS A 112 29.90 14.44 -7.96
C HIS A 112 30.60 14.50 -6.60
N GLY A 113 31.20 13.38 -6.19
CA GLY A 113 32.31 13.41 -5.23
C GLY A 113 33.52 14.00 -5.95
N GLU A 114 33.64 15.32 -5.89
CA GLU A 114 34.78 16.08 -6.37
C GLU A 114 36.06 15.57 -5.71
N ARG A 115 37.03 15.20 -6.57
CA ARG A 115 38.42 15.00 -6.20
C ARG A 115 38.97 16.37 -5.79
N SER A 116 39.01 16.62 -4.49
CA SER A 116 39.73 17.76 -3.93
C SER A 116 41.24 17.49 -4.04
N GLU A 117 41.86 17.96 -5.12
CA GLU A 117 43.29 18.27 -5.13
C GLU A 117 43.46 19.58 -4.37
N GLY A 118 44.08 19.51 -3.19
CA GLY A 118 44.50 20.65 -2.41
C GLY A 118 45.91 20.41 -1.88
N GLY A 119 46.83 21.31 -2.27
CA GLY A 119 48.14 21.50 -1.65
C GLY A 119 49.31 20.95 -2.43
#